data_AF-A0A2E4Y5G3-F1
#
_entry.id   AF-A0A2E4Y5G3-F1
#
_cell.length_a   1.000
_cell.length_b   1.000
_cell.length_c   1.000
_cell.angle_alpha   90.00
_cell.angle_beta   90.00
_cell.angle_gamma   90.00
#
_symmetry.space_group_name_H-M   'P 1'
#
loop_
_entity.id
_entity.type
_entity.pdbx_description
1 polymer ?
#
loop_
_entity_poly.entity_id
_entity_poly.type
_entity_poly.pdbx_seq_one_letter_code
_entity_poly.pdbx_strand_id
1 'polypeptide(L)'
;MFGKIFFYTSALFLLFSLENGYSSIKNAEYLYIKGRGNVKHFTRIAKNLVKEKYYFSSVPLLKEALLYNKGKRSESFDKLLDIVIGKVGIRQFESLPYKVLMKSKTPYTRYIIARKLFRMKWYEKALNILDLGKIKNDHPIKPYSLMLKGSIFSLKGNYEKAIKNFRECVKSSESRLNSVDDKKEKRQLLINRDSCLLGVSRSYFGKKDYEKSSFYYLDIDKSSYIWPEILFEEAWSSFYQKKFNRTLGKLVTYQAPVFDHIFNPEVNVLEALTYLEMCLWEDSKKAVDRFYSTYEKPLEKVRNMLERFGKKYKTYYLLAKRMLDGKMSGDKVLNKMFFSIIKDPAFLEMYDSFYKGGIELNRIKSISKSKFKSFLMSNIRESLILQRNLIGAYFRKSIDFYLNLISKNLSDMSYIKLEVLSRLRKEILSDDDQSSLERKRGDIKYLRRNEKQYFWSFNREFWADELGDYVFALRSECKK
;
A
#
# COMPACT_ATOMS: atom_id res chain seq x y z
N MET A 1 28.05 34.48 -74.87
CA MET A 1 27.27 35.60 -75.43
C MET A 1 25.79 35.26 -75.25
N PHE A 2 25.12 36.08 -74.44
CA PHE A 2 23.70 36.18 -74.11
C PHE A 2 22.67 35.23 -74.77
N GLY A 3 21.76 34.67 -73.95
CA GLY A 3 20.37 34.55 -74.40
C GLY A 3 19.44 33.51 -73.75
N LYS A 4 18.71 33.95 -72.72
CA LYS A 4 17.30 33.66 -72.42
C LYS A 4 16.89 32.37 -71.68
N ILE A 5 16.75 32.60 -70.38
CA ILE A 5 15.78 32.08 -69.40
C ILE A 5 14.35 31.90 -69.97
N PHE A 6 13.75 30.73 -69.70
CA PHE A 6 12.33 30.57 -69.38
C PHE A 6 12.17 29.29 -68.53
N PHE A 7 12.04 29.44 -67.22
CA PHE A 7 11.65 28.35 -66.32
C PHE A 7 10.13 28.27 -66.28
N TYR A 8 9.57 27.13 -66.68
CA TYR A 8 8.18 26.79 -66.50
C TYR A 8 7.87 26.63 -65.00
N THR A 9 7.01 27.50 -64.47
CA THR A 9 6.38 27.33 -63.16
C THR A 9 5.26 26.30 -63.25
N SER A 10 5.56 25.04 -62.97
CA SER A 10 4.55 24.03 -62.69
C SER A 10 4.09 24.18 -61.24
N ALA A 11 2.93 24.84 -61.05
CA ALA A 11 2.22 24.89 -59.78
C ALA A 11 1.69 23.48 -59.45
N LEU A 12 2.43 22.76 -58.60
CA LEU A 12 1.98 21.51 -58.00
C LEU A 12 0.93 21.87 -56.93
N PHE A 13 -0.35 21.82 -57.30
CA PHE A 13 -1.46 21.88 -56.36
C PHE A 13 -1.41 20.64 -55.46
N LEU A 14 -0.73 20.76 -54.32
CA LEU A 14 -0.90 19.88 -53.18
C LEU A 14 -2.34 20.07 -52.68
N LEU A 15 -3.22 19.16 -53.10
CA LEU A 15 -4.52 18.91 -52.48
C LEU A 15 -4.29 18.52 -51.01
N PHE A 16 -4.13 19.52 -50.14
CA PHE A 16 -4.42 19.38 -48.74
C PHE A 16 -5.90 19.02 -48.62
N SER A 17 -6.17 17.73 -48.44
CA SER A 17 -7.45 17.28 -47.90
C SER A 17 -7.62 17.95 -46.54
N LEU A 18 -8.40 19.03 -46.51
CA LEU A 18 -8.94 19.62 -45.30
C LEU A 18 -9.89 18.58 -44.68
N GLU A 19 -9.34 17.63 -43.93
CA GLU A 19 -10.11 16.98 -42.88
C GLU A 19 -10.50 18.09 -41.91
N ASN A 20 -11.77 18.51 -41.98
CA ASN A 20 -12.39 19.35 -40.97
C ASN A 20 -12.26 18.65 -39.61
N GLY A 21 -11.18 18.93 -38.89
CA GLY A 21 -10.83 18.37 -37.59
C GLY A 21 -11.81 18.84 -36.52
N TYR A 22 -13.00 18.25 -36.49
CA TYR A 22 -13.88 18.36 -35.33
C TYR A 22 -13.15 17.75 -34.14
N SER A 23 -12.75 18.60 -33.18
CA SER A 23 -12.20 18.15 -31.89
C SER A 23 -13.07 17.04 -31.32
N SER A 24 -12.46 15.97 -30.78
CA SER A 24 -13.21 14.78 -30.36
C SER A 24 -14.26 15.12 -29.29
N ILE A 25 -14.07 16.22 -28.54
CA ILE A 25 -15.06 16.71 -27.58
C ILE A 25 -16.35 17.19 -28.26
N LYS A 26 -16.27 17.87 -29.41
CA LYS A 26 -17.43 18.31 -30.19
C LYS A 26 -18.17 17.10 -30.77
N ASN A 27 -17.43 16.06 -31.18
CA ASN A 27 -18.03 14.79 -31.61
C ASN A 27 -18.74 14.06 -30.44
N ALA A 28 -18.17 14.10 -29.23
CA ALA A 28 -18.83 13.58 -28.04
C ALA A 28 -20.13 14.33 -27.72
N GLU A 29 -20.11 15.67 -27.84
CA GLU A 29 -21.29 16.52 -27.66
C GLU A 29 -22.37 16.23 -28.71
N TYR A 30 -21.99 16.13 -29.99
CA TYR A 30 -22.90 15.75 -31.07
C TYR A 30 -23.57 14.40 -30.81
N LEU A 31 -22.80 13.38 -30.41
CA LEU A 31 -23.34 12.05 -30.10
C LEU A 31 -24.29 12.08 -28.89
N TYR A 32 -23.99 12.90 -27.89
CA TYR A 32 -24.86 13.11 -26.73
C TYR A 32 -26.20 13.75 -27.14
N ILE A 33 -26.15 14.81 -27.95
CA ILE A 33 -27.35 15.52 -28.44
C ILE A 33 -28.19 14.60 -29.33
N LYS A 34 -27.56 13.97 -30.34
CA LYS A 34 -28.23 13.03 -31.26
C LYS A 34 -28.87 11.86 -30.52
N GLY A 35 -28.17 11.30 -29.55
CA GLY A 35 -28.63 10.17 -28.77
C GLY A 35 -29.60 10.53 -27.64
N ARG A 36 -29.89 11.82 -27.40
CA ARG A 36 -30.67 12.33 -26.25
C ARG A 36 -30.23 11.74 -24.91
N GLY A 37 -28.93 11.49 -24.74
CA GLY A 37 -28.38 10.86 -23.52
C GLY A 37 -28.66 9.36 -23.37
N ASN A 38 -29.03 8.64 -24.43
CA ASN A 38 -29.28 7.20 -24.37
C ASN A 38 -27.98 6.39 -24.14
N VAL A 39 -28.04 5.42 -23.23
CA VAL A 39 -26.94 4.52 -22.84
C VAL A 39 -26.29 3.82 -24.03
N LYS A 40 -27.04 3.54 -25.11
CA LYS A 40 -26.50 2.93 -26.35
C LYS A 40 -25.33 3.74 -26.95
N HIS A 41 -25.28 5.06 -26.75
CA HIS A 41 -24.23 5.92 -27.26
C HIS A 41 -23.05 6.11 -26.30
N PHE A 42 -23.17 5.69 -25.03
CA PHE A 42 -22.20 6.00 -23.97
C PHE A 42 -20.80 5.45 -24.25
N THR A 43 -20.70 4.27 -24.86
CA THR A 43 -19.40 3.72 -25.27
C THR A 43 -18.70 4.61 -26.30
N ARG A 44 -19.46 5.15 -27.28
CA ARG A 44 -18.91 6.03 -28.32
C ARG A 44 -18.57 7.41 -27.76
N ILE A 45 -19.39 7.94 -26.86
CA ILE A 45 -19.11 9.19 -26.14
C ILE A 45 -17.85 9.03 -25.29
N ALA A 46 -17.75 7.98 -24.48
CA ALA A 46 -16.58 7.67 -23.66
C ALA A 46 -15.31 7.52 -24.51
N LYS A 47 -15.38 6.87 -25.67
CA LYS A 47 -14.24 6.77 -26.61
C LYS A 47 -13.71 8.14 -27.02
N ASN A 48 -14.60 9.08 -27.33
CA ASN A 48 -14.21 10.45 -27.71
C ASN A 48 -13.67 11.26 -26.53
N LEU A 49 -14.24 11.09 -25.33
CA LEU A 49 -13.72 11.71 -24.10
C LEU A 49 -12.30 11.23 -23.77
N VAL A 50 -12.05 9.93 -23.91
CA VAL A 50 -10.73 9.32 -23.65
C VAL A 50 -9.66 9.83 -24.61
N LYS A 51 -9.99 10.09 -25.89
CA LYS A 51 -9.06 10.72 -26.85
C LYS A 51 -8.55 12.08 -26.36
N GLU A 52 -9.41 12.85 -25.72
CA GLU A 52 -9.10 14.18 -25.17
C GLU A 52 -8.64 14.14 -23.69
N LYS A 53 -8.35 12.94 -23.18
CA LYS A 53 -7.89 12.66 -21.82
C LYS A 53 -8.90 13.03 -20.72
N TYR A 54 -10.21 12.98 -21.00
CA TYR A 54 -11.28 13.09 -20.00
C TYR A 54 -11.62 11.70 -19.42
N TYR A 55 -10.66 11.10 -18.74
CA TYR A 55 -10.78 9.73 -18.22
C TYR A 55 -11.81 9.64 -17.10
N PHE A 56 -11.82 10.58 -16.14
CA PHE A 56 -12.72 10.52 -14.99
C PHE A 56 -14.18 10.76 -15.38
N SER A 57 -14.44 11.66 -16.32
CA SER A 57 -15.79 11.91 -16.85
C SER A 57 -16.36 10.73 -17.64
N SER A 58 -15.48 9.87 -18.15
CA SER A 58 -15.89 8.65 -18.85
C SER A 58 -16.27 7.50 -17.91
N VAL A 59 -15.90 7.56 -16.63
CA VAL A 59 -16.13 6.46 -15.67
C VAL A 59 -17.60 6.11 -15.49
N PRO A 60 -18.53 7.06 -15.23
CA PRO A 60 -19.94 6.72 -15.07
C PRO A 60 -20.53 6.15 -16.35
N LEU A 61 -20.16 6.70 -17.51
CA LEU A 61 -20.61 6.21 -18.82
C LEU A 61 -20.25 4.74 -19.03
N LEU A 62 -19.03 4.35 -18.70
CA LEU A 62 -18.55 2.98 -18.86
C LEU A 62 -19.19 2.03 -17.83
N LYS A 63 -19.44 2.50 -16.60
CA LYS A 63 -20.17 1.74 -15.58
C LYS A 63 -21.62 1.49 -15.99
N GLU A 64 -22.33 2.52 -16.46
CA GLU A 64 -23.69 2.39 -16.95
C GLU A 64 -23.76 1.51 -18.19
N ALA A 65 -22.83 1.70 -19.13
CA ALA A 65 -22.70 0.84 -20.28
C ALA A 65 -22.53 -0.63 -19.84
N LEU A 66 -21.65 -0.92 -18.86
CA LEU A 66 -21.43 -2.24 -18.25
C LEU A 66 -22.68 -2.86 -17.60
N LEU A 67 -23.53 -2.03 -16.99
CA LEU A 67 -24.78 -2.47 -16.38
C LEU A 67 -25.84 -2.81 -17.43
N TYR A 68 -26.03 -1.94 -18.43
CA TYR A 68 -27.12 -2.00 -19.39
C TYR A 68 -27.10 -3.22 -20.31
N ASN A 69 -25.96 -3.59 -20.90
CA ASN A 69 -25.91 -4.73 -21.82
C ASN A 69 -26.00 -6.06 -21.05
N LYS A 70 -26.87 -6.96 -21.54
CA LYS A 70 -27.10 -8.29 -20.96
C LYS A 70 -26.01 -9.31 -21.33
N GLY A 71 -25.27 -9.09 -22.43
CA GLY A 71 -24.27 -10.01 -22.96
C GLY A 71 -22.80 -9.68 -22.63
N LYS A 72 -21.89 -10.52 -23.16
CA LYS A 72 -20.44 -10.28 -23.17
C LYS A 72 -20.10 -9.02 -23.96
N ARG A 73 -19.02 -8.34 -23.58
CA ARG A 73 -18.60 -7.09 -24.23
C ARG A 73 -17.81 -7.33 -25.51
N SER A 74 -17.90 -6.36 -26.42
CA SER A 74 -17.06 -6.33 -27.61
C SER A 74 -15.62 -6.00 -27.23
N GLU A 75 -14.67 -6.46 -28.04
CA GLU A 75 -13.25 -6.20 -27.82
C GLU A 75 -12.93 -4.70 -27.80
N SER A 76 -13.62 -3.91 -28.64
CA SER A 76 -13.46 -2.45 -28.65
C SER A 76 -13.89 -1.78 -27.34
N PHE A 77 -14.93 -2.29 -26.67
CA PHE A 77 -15.37 -1.81 -25.37
C PHE A 77 -14.36 -2.21 -24.29
N ASP A 78 -13.90 -3.46 -24.31
CA ASP A 78 -12.93 -3.96 -23.33
C ASP A 78 -11.61 -3.18 -23.44
N LYS A 79 -11.09 -2.89 -24.65
CA LYS A 79 -9.92 -2.01 -24.84
C LYS A 79 -10.12 -0.62 -24.22
N LEU A 80 -11.28 -0.01 -24.43
CA LEU A 80 -11.60 1.30 -23.86
C LEU A 80 -11.67 1.26 -22.33
N LEU A 81 -12.34 0.25 -21.78
CA LEU A 81 -12.48 0.07 -20.34
C LEU A 81 -11.12 -0.15 -19.68
N ASP A 82 -10.26 -0.97 -20.27
CA ASP A 82 -8.93 -1.29 -19.78
C ASP A 82 -8.05 -0.03 -19.69
N ILE A 83 -8.07 0.82 -20.74
CA ILE A 83 -7.40 2.13 -20.75
C ILE A 83 -7.90 3.02 -19.62
N VAL A 84 -9.24 3.13 -19.46
CA VAL A 84 -9.81 4.01 -18.43
C VAL A 84 -9.46 3.52 -17.04
N ILE A 85 -9.59 2.22 -16.76
CA ILE A 85 -9.22 1.65 -15.46
C ILE A 85 -7.74 1.92 -15.16
N GLY A 86 -6.85 1.74 -16.15
CA GLY A 86 -5.43 2.01 -15.99
C GLY A 86 -5.11 3.48 -15.66
N LYS A 87 -5.90 4.44 -16.15
CA LYS A 87 -5.69 5.87 -15.90
C LYS A 87 -6.37 6.40 -14.63
N VAL A 88 -7.57 5.93 -14.30
CA VAL A 88 -8.31 6.40 -13.12
C VAL A 88 -8.04 5.56 -11.86
N GLY A 89 -7.49 4.36 -12.03
CA GLY A 89 -7.23 3.39 -10.97
C GLY A 89 -8.39 2.41 -10.76
N ILE A 90 -8.05 1.22 -10.27
CA ILE A 90 -8.98 0.09 -10.11
C ILE A 90 -10.08 0.33 -9.07
N ARG A 91 -9.83 1.15 -8.05
CA ARG A 91 -10.76 1.35 -6.91
C ARG A 91 -12.09 1.96 -7.33
N GLN A 92 -12.10 2.78 -8.39
CA GLN A 92 -13.33 3.33 -8.98
C GLN A 92 -14.31 2.24 -9.44
N PHE A 93 -13.79 1.07 -9.82
CA PHE A 93 -14.58 -0.05 -10.34
C PHE A 93 -14.76 -1.17 -9.29
N GLU A 94 -14.05 -1.11 -8.15
CA GLU A 94 -14.23 -2.06 -7.05
C GLU A 94 -15.62 -2.00 -6.40
N SER A 95 -16.37 -0.92 -6.58
CA SER A 95 -17.75 -0.85 -6.07
C SER A 95 -18.73 -1.69 -6.90
N LEU A 96 -18.37 -2.07 -8.13
CA LEU A 96 -19.27 -2.82 -9.00
C LEU A 96 -19.51 -4.25 -8.48
N PRO A 97 -20.72 -4.80 -8.64
CA PRO A 97 -21.01 -6.20 -8.31
C PRO A 97 -20.18 -7.18 -9.15
N TYR A 98 -19.85 -8.34 -8.57
CA TYR A 98 -19.10 -9.41 -9.24
C TYR A 98 -19.70 -9.79 -10.61
N LYS A 99 -21.03 -9.97 -10.67
CA LYS A 99 -21.76 -10.34 -11.89
C LYS A 99 -21.59 -9.30 -13.02
N VAL A 100 -21.41 -8.02 -12.67
CA VAL A 100 -21.23 -6.93 -13.64
C VAL A 100 -19.81 -6.93 -14.19
N LEU A 101 -18.81 -7.08 -13.31
CA LEU A 101 -17.40 -7.11 -13.69
C LEU A 101 -17.07 -8.30 -14.60
N MET A 102 -17.69 -9.47 -14.35
CA MET A 102 -17.51 -10.68 -15.16
C MET A 102 -17.96 -10.55 -16.63
N LYS A 103 -18.75 -9.51 -16.97
CA LYS A 103 -19.16 -9.26 -18.36
C LYS A 103 -18.00 -8.80 -19.25
N SER A 104 -16.92 -8.30 -18.64
CA SER A 104 -15.73 -7.82 -19.33
C SER A 104 -14.54 -8.74 -19.06
N LYS A 105 -13.71 -8.97 -20.08
CA LYS A 105 -12.56 -9.89 -20.00
C LYS A 105 -11.21 -9.18 -19.87
N THR A 106 -11.22 -7.88 -19.60
CA THR A 106 -9.98 -7.08 -19.50
C THR A 106 -9.07 -7.60 -18.37
N PRO A 107 -7.73 -7.49 -18.51
CA PRO A 107 -6.82 -7.81 -17.43
C PRO A 107 -7.12 -7.05 -16.13
N TYR A 108 -7.47 -5.76 -16.20
CA TYR A 108 -7.85 -4.99 -15.02
C TYR A 108 -9.13 -5.50 -14.35
N THR A 109 -10.19 -5.84 -15.09
CA THR A 109 -11.42 -6.38 -14.47
C THR A 109 -11.17 -7.74 -13.83
N ARG A 110 -10.36 -8.60 -14.45
CA ARG A 110 -9.95 -9.88 -13.84
C ARG A 110 -9.18 -9.65 -12.53
N TYR A 111 -8.24 -8.72 -12.53
CA TYR A 111 -7.49 -8.38 -11.31
C TYR A 111 -8.42 -7.85 -10.21
N ILE A 112 -9.35 -6.94 -10.52
CA ILE A 112 -10.35 -6.42 -9.57
C ILE A 112 -11.20 -7.56 -8.99
N ILE A 113 -11.66 -8.49 -9.83
CA ILE A 113 -12.45 -9.64 -9.40
C ILE A 113 -11.62 -10.54 -8.49
N ALA A 114 -10.38 -10.85 -8.86
CA ALA A 114 -9.48 -11.66 -8.05
C ALA A 114 -9.23 -11.02 -6.68
N ARG A 115 -9.04 -9.70 -6.60
CA ARG A 115 -8.92 -8.98 -5.32
C ARG A 115 -10.18 -9.09 -4.45
N LYS A 116 -11.37 -9.02 -5.05
CA LYS A 116 -12.64 -9.20 -4.33
C LYS A 116 -12.72 -10.60 -3.73
N LEU A 117 -12.43 -11.62 -4.53
CA LEU A 117 -12.42 -13.01 -4.11
C LEU A 117 -11.37 -13.28 -3.02
N PHE A 118 -10.18 -12.69 -3.15
CA PHE A 118 -9.14 -12.72 -2.13
C PHE A 118 -9.62 -12.17 -0.79
N ARG A 119 -10.29 -11.01 -0.77
CA ARG A 119 -10.87 -10.42 0.45
C ARG A 119 -11.95 -11.31 1.08
N MET A 120 -12.65 -12.11 0.28
CA MET A 120 -13.63 -13.12 0.72
C MET A 120 -12.97 -14.46 1.13
N LYS A 121 -11.63 -14.56 1.10
CA LYS A 121 -10.85 -15.79 1.32
C LYS A 121 -11.15 -16.92 0.32
N TRP A 122 -11.75 -16.60 -0.83
CA TRP A 122 -12.04 -17.57 -1.91
C TRP A 122 -10.85 -17.72 -2.84
N TYR A 123 -9.76 -18.26 -2.30
CA TYR A 123 -8.44 -18.28 -2.94
C TYR A 123 -8.39 -19.05 -4.26
N GLU A 124 -9.02 -20.22 -4.35
CA GLU A 124 -9.02 -21.00 -5.60
C GLU A 124 -9.76 -20.27 -6.72
N LYS A 125 -10.91 -19.68 -6.41
CA LYS A 125 -11.66 -18.87 -7.38
C LYS A 125 -10.82 -17.67 -7.84
N ALA A 126 -10.08 -17.04 -6.93
CA ALA A 126 -9.21 -15.92 -7.27
C ALA A 126 -8.07 -16.34 -8.23
N LEU A 127 -7.41 -17.48 -7.95
CA LEU A 127 -6.37 -18.04 -8.84
C LEU A 127 -6.94 -18.36 -10.22
N ASN A 128 -8.07 -19.06 -10.27
CA ASN A 128 -8.75 -19.40 -11.53
C ASN A 128 -9.06 -18.14 -12.37
N ILE A 129 -9.55 -17.06 -11.75
CA ILE A 129 -9.81 -15.79 -12.45
C ILE A 129 -8.53 -15.18 -13.04
N LEU A 130 -7.40 -15.28 -12.35
CA LEU A 130 -6.12 -14.77 -12.84
C LEU A 130 -5.53 -15.66 -13.95
N ASP A 131 -5.91 -16.94 -14.01
CA ASP A 131 -5.42 -17.91 -14.99
C ASP A 131 -6.28 -18.03 -16.27
N LEU A 132 -7.60 -17.75 -16.18
CA LEU A 132 -8.64 -17.93 -17.22
C LEU A 132 -8.40 -17.25 -18.60
N GLY A 133 -7.29 -16.55 -18.77
CA GLY A 133 -6.83 -16.14 -20.09
C GLY A 133 -5.52 -15.39 -20.03
N LYS A 134 -4.59 -15.88 -19.19
CA LYS A 134 -3.21 -15.41 -18.94
C LYS A 134 -3.02 -13.91 -19.22
N ILE A 135 -3.00 -13.10 -18.17
CA ILE A 135 -2.60 -11.69 -18.29
C ILE A 135 -1.25 -11.63 -18.99
N LYS A 136 -1.17 -10.92 -20.12
CA LYS A 136 0.05 -10.80 -20.92
C LYS A 136 1.17 -10.17 -20.09
N ASN A 137 2.41 -10.55 -20.37
CA ASN A 137 3.56 -10.14 -19.56
C ASN A 137 3.87 -8.65 -19.66
N ASP A 138 3.57 -8.03 -20.81
CA ASP A 138 3.73 -6.60 -21.08
C ASP A 138 2.62 -5.72 -20.46
N HIS A 139 1.51 -6.32 -20.03
CA HIS A 139 0.36 -5.59 -19.54
C HIS A 139 0.66 -4.91 -18.18
N PRO A 140 0.28 -3.62 -17.97
CA PRO A 140 0.61 -2.88 -16.76
C PRO A 140 0.19 -3.52 -15.43
N ILE A 141 -0.92 -4.27 -15.43
CA ILE A 141 -1.42 -4.98 -14.24
C ILE A 141 -0.68 -6.27 -13.89
N LYS A 142 0.17 -6.79 -14.78
CA LYS A 142 0.83 -8.09 -14.62
C LYS A 142 1.64 -8.19 -13.32
N PRO A 143 2.53 -7.23 -12.96
CA PRO A 143 3.31 -7.33 -11.72
C PRO A 143 2.43 -7.44 -10.47
N TYR A 144 1.40 -6.61 -10.38
CA TYR A 144 0.45 -6.61 -9.25
C TYR A 144 -0.40 -7.88 -9.20
N SER A 145 -0.70 -8.49 -10.36
CA SER A 145 -1.40 -9.77 -10.43
C SER A 145 -0.53 -10.92 -9.91
N LEU A 146 0.77 -10.91 -10.20
CA LEU A 146 1.74 -11.89 -9.71
C LEU A 146 1.95 -11.75 -8.20
N MET A 147 2.03 -10.50 -7.70
CA MET A 147 2.05 -10.22 -6.26
C MET A 147 0.84 -10.88 -5.58
N LEU A 148 -0.37 -10.65 -6.10
CA LEU A 148 -1.60 -11.24 -5.55
C LEU A 148 -1.59 -12.78 -5.59
N LYS A 149 -1.10 -13.39 -6.69
CA LYS A 149 -0.95 -14.86 -6.77
C LYS A 149 0.02 -15.38 -5.71
N GLY A 150 1.17 -14.74 -5.57
CA GLY A 150 2.17 -15.09 -4.54
C GLY A 150 1.56 -15.04 -3.14
N SER A 151 0.84 -13.96 -2.82
CA SER A 151 0.14 -13.82 -1.53
C SER A 151 -0.91 -14.90 -1.32
N ILE A 152 -1.68 -15.27 -2.35
CA ILE A 152 -2.66 -16.35 -2.26
C ILE A 152 -1.97 -17.69 -1.96
N PHE A 153 -0.91 -18.04 -2.68
CA PHE A 153 -0.20 -19.29 -2.43
C PHE A 153 0.42 -19.34 -1.04
N SER A 154 0.98 -18.21 -0.56
CA SER A 154 1.52 -18.09 0.79
C SER A 154 0.45 -18.33 1.86
N LEU A 155 -0.73 -17.72 1.72
CA LEU A 155 -1.84 -17.91 2.67
C LEU A 155 -2.42 -19.34 2.65
N LYS A 156 -2.25 -20.06 1.55
CA LYS A 156 -2.60 -21.49 1.44
C LYS A 156 -1.50 -22.41 1.96
N GLY A 157 -0.37 -21.87 2.46
CA GLY A 157 0.79 -22.65 2.90
C GLY A 157 1.62 -23.28 1.78
N ASN A 158 1.34 -22.95 0.51
CA ASN A 158 2.13 -23.42 -0.63
C ASN A 158 3.29 -22.44 -0.91
N TYR A 159 4.30 -22.48 -0.05
CA TYR A 159 5.39 -21.51 -0.06
C TYR A 159 6.28 -21.62 -1.30
N GLU A 160 6.47 -22.82 -1.88
CA GLU A 160 7.24 -23.00 -3.11
C GLU A 160 6.60 -22.26 -4.29
N LYS A 161 5.29 -22.41 -4.48
CA LYS A 161 4.57 -21.66 -5.52
C LYS A 161 4.51 -20.18 -5.21
N ALA A 162 4.40 -19.80 -3.93
CA ALA A 162 4.43 -18.41 -3.51
C ALA A 162 5.75 -17.74 -3.91
N ILE A 163 6.89 -18.31 -3.53
CA ILE A 163 8.24 -17.84 -3.85
C ILE A 163 8.42 -17.73 -5.36
N LYS A 164 7.99 -18.74 -6.14
CA LYS A 164 8.06 -18.69 -7.60
C LYS A 164 7.30 -17.49 -8.18
N ASN A 165 6.06 -17.24 -7.73
CA ASN A 165 5.26 -16.12 -8.21
C ASN A 165 5.82 -14.76 -7.74
N PHE A 166 6.35 -14.67 -6.52
CA PHE A 166 7.00 -13.46 -6.04
C PHE A 166 8.28 -13.14 -6.81
N ARG A 167 9.11 -14.14 -7.14
CA ARG A 167 10.29 -13.93 -8.00
C ARG A 167 9.89 -13.51 -9.42
N GLU A 168 8.82 -14.08 -9.99
CA GLU A 168 8.29 -13.62 -11.28
C GLU A 168 7.76 -12.17 -11.17
N CYS A 169 7.13 -11.81 -10.04
CA CYS A 169 6.66 -10.46 -9.77
C CYS A 169 7.80 -9.44 -9.73
N VAL A 170 8.91 -9.76 -9.06
CA VAL A 170 10.11 -8.91 -9.03
C VAL A 170 10.60 -8.65 -10.45
N LYS A 171 10.87 -9.72 -11.22
CA LYS A 171 11.32 -9.63 -12.61
C LYS A 171 10.36 -8.82 -13.49
N SER A 172 9.05 -9.05 -13.34
CA SER A 172 8.02 -8.33 -14.09
C SER A 172 7.94 -6.85 -13.70
N SER A 173 8.17 -6.51 -12.43
CA SER A 173 8.21 -5.12 -11.98
C SER A 173 9.44 -4.40 -12.54
N GLU A 174 10.61 -5.02 -12.45
CA GLU A 174 11.89 -4.48 -12.94
C GLU A 174 11.90 -4.26 -14.44
N SER A 175 11.47 -5.27 -15.21
CA SER A 175 11.35 -5.16 -16.66
C SER A 175 10.48 -3.97 -17.07
N ARG A 176 9.42 -3.70 -16.31
CA ARG A 176 8.51 -2.58 -16.60
C ARG A 176 9.06 -1.22 -16.17
N LEU A 177 9.90 -1.13 -15.14
CA LEU A 177 10.50 0.13 -14.69
C LEU A 177 11.24 0.86 -15.82
N ASN A 178 11.85 0.12 -16.74
CA ASN A 178 12.59 0.66 -17.89
C ASN A 178 11.68 1.25 -18.98
N SER A 179 10.39 0.90 -18.99
CA SER A 179 9.42 1.26 -20.03
C SER A 179 8.47 2.40 -19.64
N VAL A 180 8.59 2.91 -18.42
CA VAL A 180 7.67 3.87 -17.83
C VAL A 180 8.40 5.16 -17.53
N ASP A 181 7.91 6.30 -18.02
CA ASP A 181 8.52 7.60 -17.72
C ASP A 181 7.86 8.31 -16.53
N ASP A 182 6.59 8.02 -16.25
CA ASP A 182 5.85 8.67 -15.18
C ASP A 182 6.46 8.32 -13.80
N LYS A 183 6.94 9.35 -13.09
CA LYS A 183 7.61 9.19 -11.78
C LYS A 183 6.72 8.46 -10.76
N LYS A 184 5.40 8.62 -10.83
CA LYS A 184 4.47 7.99 -9.88
C LYS A 184 4.23 6.52 -10.21
N GLU A 185 4.11 6.18 -11.50
CA GLU A 185 4.05 4.78 -11.94
C GLU A 185 5.36 4.05 -11.63
N LYS A 186 6.54 4.68 -11.84
CA LYS A 186 7.84 4.14 -11.38
C LYS A 186 7.82 3.84 -9.87
N ARG A 187 7.35 4.79 -9.07
CA ARG A 187 7.23 4.61 -7.61
C ARG A 187 6.33 3.43 -7.25
N GLN A 188 5.18 3.28 -7.90
CA GLN A 188 4.28 2.14 -7.64
C GLN A 188 4.92 0.80 -8.00
N LEU A 189 5.67 0.75 -9.11
CA LEU A 189 6.39 -0.45 -9.53
C LEU A 189 7.53 -0.81 -8.57
N LEU A 190 8.28 0.18 -8.06
CA LEU A 190 9.29 -0.03 -7.02
C LEU A 190 8.66 -0.60 -5.74
N ILE A 191 7.56 -0.01 -5.28
CA ILE A 191 6.84 -0.50 -4.09
C ILE A 191 6.32 -1.93 -4.31
N ASN A 192 5.82 -2.25 -5.51
CA ASN A 192 5.37 -3.60 -5.85
C ASN A 192 6.54 -4.60 -5.91
N ARG A 193 7.68 -4.21 -6.51
CA ARG A 193 8.91 -5.01 -6.54
C ARG A 193 9.34 -5.36 -5.11
N ASP A 194 9.45 -4.35 -4.26
CA ASP A 194 9.91 -4.51 -2.87
C ASP A 194 8.90 -5.34 -2.07
N SER A 195 7.59 -5.13 -2.29
CA SER A 195 6.54 -5.96 -1.67
C SER A 195 6.63 -7.43 -2.11
N CYS A 196 7.09 -7.69 -3.33
CA CYS A 196 7.32 -9.04 -3.83
C CYS A 196 8.59 -9.67 -3.25
N LEU A 197 9.68 -8.92 -3.09
CA LEU A 197 10.85 -9.36 -2.33
C LEU A 197 10.46 -9.73 -0.89
N LEU A 198 9.70 -8.85 -0.23
CA LEU A 198 9.14 -9.08 1.10
C LEU A 198 8.28 -10.37 1.15
N GLY A 199 7.50 -10.62 0.09
CA GLY A 199 6.75 -11.87 -0.07
C GLY A 199 7.62 -13.13 -0.10
N VAL A 200 8.82 -13.07 -0.69
CA VAL A 200 9.80 -14.17 -0.66
C VAL A 200 10.27 -14.40 0.78
N SER A 201 10.70 -13.35 1.47
CA SER A 201 11.17 -13.43 2.86
C SER A 201 10.09 -14.01 3.79
N ARG A 202 8.87 -13.47 3.75
CA ARG A 202 7.72 -13.97 4.51
C ARG A 202 7.38 -15.43 4.19
N SER A 203 7.59 -15.88 2.96
CA SER A 203 7.39 -17.29 2.59
C SER A 203 8.43 -18.20 3.24
N TYR A 204 9.70 -17.80 3.30
CA TYR A 204 10.73 -18.55 4.05
C TYR A 204 10.48 -18.52 5.56
N PHE A 205 10.03 -17.39 6.10
CA PHE A 205 9.59 -17.30 7.49
C PHE A 205 8.45 -18.29 7.78
N GLY A 206 7.44 -18.37 6.91
CA GLY A 206 6.32 -19.32 7.02
C GLY A 206 6.76 -20.78 6.94
N LYS A 207 7.88 -21.08 6.26
CA LYS A 207 8.54 -22.39 6.26
C LYS A 207 9.37 -22.67 7.53
N LYS A 208 9.42 -21.72 8.48
CA LYS A 208 10.30 -21.73 9.65
C LYS A 208 11.80 -21.71 9.31
N ASP A 209 12.15 -21.33 8.07
CA ASP A 209 13.52 -21.11 7.65
C ASP A 209 13.89 -19.65 7.93
N TYR A 210 14.08 -19.35 9.22
CA TYR A 210 14.32 -17.98 9.69
C TYR A 210 15.65 -17.40 9.20
N GLU A 211 16.63 -18.26 8.96
CA GLU A 211 17.92 -17.86 8.41
C GLU A 211 17.77 -17.36 6.98
N LYS A 212 17.14 -18.15 6.08
CA LYS A 212 16.86 -17.66 4.72
C LYS A 212 15.93 -16.47 4.73
N SER A 213 14.91 -16.46 5.59
CA SER A 213 14.05 -15.29 5.73
C SER A 213 14.85 -14.02 6.04
N SER A 214 15.78 -14.10 7.00
CA SER A 214 16.65 -12.99 7.38
C SER A 214 17.55 -12.55 6.23
N PHE A 215 18.09 -13.51 5.47
CA PHE A 215 18.91 -13.23 4.30
C PHE A 215 18.14 -12.46 3.22
N TYR A 216 16.94 -12.91 2.84
CA TYR A 216 16.15 -12.27 1.79
C TYR A 216 15.56 -10.90 2.19
N TYR A 217 15.45 -10.57 3.48
CA TYR A 217 15.10 -9.20 3.88
C TYR A 217 16.18 -8.19 3.48
N LEU A 218 17.45 -8.59 3.45
CA LEU A 218 18.58 -7.74 3.07
C LEU A 218 18.56 -7.33 1.59
N ASP A 219 17.82 -8.04 0.74
CA ASP A 219 17.63 -7.69 -0.67
C ASP A 219 16.78 -6.42 -0.84
N ILE A 220 16.14 -5.94 0.23
CA ILE A 220 15.27 -4.76 0.21
C ILE A 220 16.04 -3.55 0.73
N ASP A 221 16.26 -2.60 -0.16
CA ASP A 221 17.04 -1.39 0.11
C ASP A 221 16.45 -0.54 1.25
N LYS A 222 17.31 0.04 2.10
CA LYS A 222 16.89 0.91 3.23
C LYS A 222 16.10 2.15 2.79
N SER A 223 16.28 2.60 1.56
CA SER A 223 15.51 3.69 0.93
C SER A 223 14.11 3.28 0.47
N SER A 224 13.77 1.99 0.51
CA SER A 224 12.45 1.51 0.15
C SER A 224 11.36 2.06 1.07
N TYR A 225 10.20 2.39 0.49
CA TYR A 225 9.05 2.88 1.24
C TYR A 225 8.52 1.88 2.28
N ILE A 226 8.77 0.57 2.07
CA ILE A 226 8.31 -0.49 2.98
C ILE A 226 9.39 -0.96 3.95
N TRP A 227 10.63 -0.47 3.79
CA TRP A 227 11.74 -0.83 4.67
C TRP A 227 11.47 -0.61 6.17
N PRO A 228 10.78 0.48 6.58
CA PRO A 228 10.42 0.63 7.98
C PRO A 228 9.56 -0.50 8.55
N GLU A 229 8.75 -1.19 7.75
CA GLU A 229 7.96 -2.34 8.19
C GLU A 229 8.82 -3.61 8.31
N ILE A 230 9.84 -3.74 7.46
CA ILE A 230 10.73 -4.89 7.38
C ILE A 230 11.57 -5.06 8.65
N LEU A 231 12.02 -3.96 9.25
CA LEU A 231 12.80 -3.97 10.50
C LEU A 231 12.13 -4.79 11.61
N PHE A 232 10.80 -4.68 11.73
CA PHE A 232 10.01 -5.43 12.70
C PHE A 232 9.96 -6.93 12.36
N GLU A 233 9.81 -7.29 11.09
CA GLU A 233 9.79 -8.70 10.65
C GLU A 233 11.16 -9.37 10.76
N GLU A 234 12.24 -8.62 10.51
CA GLU A 234 13.59 -9.07 10.78
C GLU A 234 13.85 -9.27 12.28
N ALA A 235 13.25 -8.42 13.13
CA ALA A 235 13.35 -8.55 14.58
C ALA A 235 12.70 -9.87 15.05
N TRP A 236 11.53 -10.21 14.51
CA TRP A 236 10.88 -11.51 14.73
C TRP A 236 11.75 -12.67 14.23
N SER A 237 12.33 -12.55 13.03
CA SER A 237 13.22 -13.60 12.50
C SER A 237 14.45 -13.81 13.38
N SER A 238 15.01 -12.72 13.92
CA SER A 238 16.11 -12.76 14.89
C SER A 238 15.68 -13.38 16.23
N PHE A 239 14.45 -13.07 16.68
CA PHE A 239 13.88 -13.57 17.92
C PHE A 239 13.73 -15.09 17.87
N TYR A 240 13.15 -15.63 16.79
CA TYR A 240 13.02 -17.09 16.62
C TYR A 240 14.36 -17.82 16.47
N GLN A 241 15.40 -17.11 16.03
CA GLN A 241 16.79 -17.61 16.04
C GLN A 241 17.47 -17.49 17.42
N LYS A 242 16.74 -17.06 18.46
CA LYS A 242 17.26 -16.77 19.80
C LYS A 242 18.38 -15.72 19.82
N LYS A 243 18.39 -14.83 18.83
CA LYS A 243 19.34 -13.70 18.72
C LYS A 243 18.74 -12.45 19.38
N PHE A 244 18.38 -12.57 20.66
CA PHE A 244 17.60 -11.55 21.40
C PHE A 244 18.23 -10.15 21.42
N ASN A 245 19.54 -10.07 21.63
CA ASN A 245 20.29 -8.82 21.56
C ASN A 245 20.16 -8.11 20.19
N ARG A 246 20.08 -8.90 19.11
CA ARG A 246 19.87 -8.37 17.74
C ARG A 246 18.41 -8.00 17.50
N THR A 247 17.47 -8.73 18.11
CA THR A 247 16.05 -8.34 18.14
C THR A 247 15.88 -6.97 18.78
N LEU A 248 16.40 -6.76 20.00
CA LEU A 248 16.32 -5.47 20.69
C LEU A 248 16.98 -4.34 19.89
N GLY A 249 18.13 -4.62 19.29
CA GLY A 249 18.84 -3.65 18.45
C GLY A 249 18.06 -3.27 17.18
N LYS A 250 17.34 -4.19 16.56
CA LYS A 250 16.40 -3.85 15.48
C LYS A 250 15.26 -2.97 15.97
N LEU A 251 14.69 -3.29 17.13
CA LEU A 251 13.55 -2.54 17.68
C LEU A 251 13.92 -1.12 18.12
N VAL A 252 15.13 -0.88 18.63
CA VAL A 252 15.57 0.47 19.03
C VAL A 252 15.62 1.44 17.85
N THR A 253 15.77 0.90 16.63
CA THR A 253 15.78 1.70 15.39
C THR A 253 14.51 2.54 15.25
N TYR A 254 13.35 2.05 15.73
CA TYR A 254 12.08 2.80 15.70
C TYR A 254 12.05 4.05 16.60
N GLN A 255 13.06 4.24 17.44
CA GLN A 255 13.23 5.46 18.24
C GLN A 255 13.91 6.59 17.46
N ALA A 256 14.48 6.31 16.28
CA ALA A 256 15.11 7.34 15.47
C ALA A 256 14.06 8.33 14.92
N PRO A 257 14.35 9.66 14.93
CA PRO A 257 13.39 10.69 14.49
C PRO A 257 12.84 10.48 13.07
N VAL A 258 13.62 9.88 12.17
CA VAL A 258 13.17 9.57 10.80
C VAL A 258 11.94 8.65 10.79
N PHE A 259 11.77 7.80 11.80
CA PHE A 259 10.62 6.89 11.96
C PHE A 259 9.50 7.45 12.84
N ASP A 260 9.50 8.73 13.19
CA ASP A 260 8.44 9.33 14.01
C ASP A 260 7.05 9.21 13.39
N HIS A 261 6.99 8.98 12.08
CA HIS A 261 5.75 8.76 11.34
C HIS A 261 5.27 7.31 11.32
N ILE A 262 6.10 6.34 11.76
CA ILE A 262 5.76 4.92 11.77
C ILE A 262 4.99 4.59 13.03
N PHE A 263 3.78 4.07 12.86
CA PHE A 263 2.94 3.66 13.98
C PHE A 263 2.84 2.14 14.04
N ASN A 264 3.70 1.52 14.84
CA ASN A 264 3.68 0.09 15.11
C ASN A 264 3.83 -0.19 16.62
N PRO A 265 2.72 -0.30 17.37
CA PRO A 265 2.77 -0.60 18.80
C PRO A 265 3.29 -2.00 19.12
N GLU A 266 3.33 -2.92 18.15
CA GLU A 266 3.82 -4.29 18.35
C GLU A 266 5.33 -4.35 18.59
N VAL A 267 6.07 -3.30 18.19
CA VAL A 267 7.49 -3.10 18.51
C VAL A 267 7.72 -3.21 20.02
N ASN A 268 6.86 -2.59 20.83
CA ASN A 268 6.99 -2.64 22.28
C ASN A 268 6.63 -4.02 22.86
N VAL A 269 5.68 -4.73 22.23
CA VAL A 269 5.31 -6.10 22.65
C VAL A 269 6.49 -7.04 22.44
N LEU A 270 7.12 -7.00 21.26
CA LEU A 270 8.30 -7.83 20.99
C LEU A 270 9.50 -7.42 21.87
N GLU A 271 9.65 -6.13 22.19
CA GLU A 271 10.65 -5.64 23.15
C GLU A 271 10.45 -6.28 24.53
N ALA A 272 9.24 -6.18 25.10
CA ALA A 272 8.90 -6.76 26.40
C ALA A 272 9.05 -8.30 26.41
N LEU A 273 8.58 -8.96 25.35
CA LEU A 273 8.73 -10.40 25.17
C LEU A 273 10.21 -10.80 25.08
N THR A 274 11.04 -10.01 24.41
CA THR A 274 12.48 -10.29 24.32
C THR A 274 13.17 -10.16 25.67
N TYR A 275 12.83 -9.15 26.48
CA TYR A 275 13.32 -9.06 27.85
C TYR A 275 12.85 -10.24 28.71
N LEU A 276 11.59 -10.67 28.55
CA LEU A 276 11.04 -11.85 29.22
C LEU A 276 11.84 -13.11 28.87
N GLU A 277 12.10 -13.38 27.60
CA GLU A 277 12.91 -14.54 27.15
C GLU A 277 14.37 -14.48 27.62
N MET A 278 14.88 -13.29 27.91
CA MET A 278 16.21 -13.09 28.48
C MET A 278 16.21 -13.14 30.02
N CYS A 279 15.06 -13.36 30.65
CA CYS A 279 14.83 -13.33 32.10
C CYS A 279 15.13 -11.97 32.76
N LEU A 280 15.05 -10.89 31.97
CA LEU A 280 15.21 -9.51 32.44
C LEU A 280 13.86 -8.96 32.92
N TRP A 281 13.40 -9.46 34.07
CA TRP A 281 12.02 -9.25 34.56
C TRP A 281 11.65 -7.78 34.76
N GLU A 282 12.55 -7.00 35.37
CA GLU A 282 12.31 -5.58 35.62
C GLU A 282 12.24 -4.75 34.32
N ASP A 283 13.07 -5.09 33.33
CA ASP A 283 13.03 -4.43 32.03
C ASP A 283 11.75 -4.77 31.25
N SER A 284 11.31 -6.04 31.30
CA SER A 284 10.03 -6.48 30.75
C SER A 284 8.86 -5.74 31.39
N LYS A 285 8.82 -5.67 32.73
CA LYS A 285 7.79 -4.94 33.49
C LYS A 285 7.77 -3.45 33.12
N LYS A 286 8.93 -2.79 33.04
CA LYS A 286 9.01 -1.39 32.62
C LYS A 286 8.51 -1.17 31.19
N ALA A 287 8.79 -2.09 30.27
CA ALA A 287 8.28 -2.02 28.90
C ALA A 287 6.74 -2.15 28.87
N VAL A 288 6.19 -3.07 29.65
CA VAL A 288 4.74 -3.24 29.83
C VAL A 288 4.10 -1.97 30.40
N ASP A 289 4.58 -1.44 31.52
CA ASP A 289 3.97 -0.28 32.18
C ASP A 289 4.07 0.99 31.31
N ARG A 290 5.17 1.16 30.56
CA ARG A 290 5.32 2.20 29.54
C ARG A 290 4.27 2.06 28.43
N PHE A 291 3.93 0.85 28.03
CA PHE A 291 2.94 0.61 26.99
C PHE A 291 1.53 1.02 27.43
N TYR A 292 1.09 0.62 28.62
CA TYR A 292 -0.21 1.02 29.15
C TYR A 292 -0.33 2.55 29.27
N SER A 293 0.66 3.19 29.89
CA SER A 293 0.67 4.65 30.04
C SER A 293 0.64 5.41 28.71
N THR A 294 1.20 4.84 27.65
CA THR A 294 1.23 5.44 26.31
C THR A 294 -0.09 5.26 25.56
N TYR A 295 -0.70 4.06 25.61
CA TYR A 295 -1.75 3.70 24.64
C TYR A 295 -3.16 3.58 25.22
N GLU A 296 -3.33 3.39 26.53
CA GLU A 296 -4.64 3.14 27.14
C GLU A 296 -5.61 4.32 26.95
N LYS A 297 -5.22 5.53 27.34
CA LYS A 297 -6.08 6.73 27.19
C LYS A 297 -6.34 7.09 25.72
N PRO A 298 -5.34 7.09 24.81
CA PRO A 298 -5.60 7.34 23.40
C PRO A 298 -6.55 6.35 22.75
N LEU A 299 -6.52 5.06 23.14
CA LEU A 299 -7.43 4.04 22.62
C LEU A 299 -8.89 4.44 22.80
N GLU A 300 -9.28 4.88 24.00
CA GLU A 300 -10.65 5.32 24.30
C GLU A 300 -11.05 6.55 23.47
N LYS A 301 -10.13 7.51 23.30
CA LYS A 301 -10.40 8.68 22.44
C LYS A 301 -10.65 8.30 20.99
N VAL A 302 -9.89 7.33 20.45
CA VAL A 302 -10.12 6.83 19.07
C VAL A 302 -11.47 6.15 18.96
N ARG A 303 -11.81 5.29 19.92
CA ARG A 303 -13.09 4.55 19.94
C ARG A 303 -14.27 5.53 19.91
N ASN A 304 -14.29 6.48 20.83
CA ASN A 304 -15.32 7.53 20.90
C ASN A 304 -15.40 8.37 19.62
N MET A 305 -14.24 8.69 19.01
CA MET A 305 -14.20 9.40 17.73
C MET A 305 -14.84 8.57 16.60
N LEU A 306 -14.52 7.28 16.50
CA LEU A 306 -15.07 6.38 15.48
C LEU A 306 -16.57 6.20 15.64
N GLU A 307 -17.07 6.07 16.87
CA GLU A 307 -18.50 5.98 17.17
C GLU A 307 -19.24 7.25 16.76
N ARG A 308 -18.76 8.42 17.20
CA ARG A 308 -19.36 9.72 16.88
C ARG A 308 -19.38 10.01 15.37
N PHE A 309 -18.34 9.63 14.64
CA PHE A 309 -18.24 9.88 13.20
C PHE A 309 -18.98 8.81 12.37
N GLY A 310 -19.11 7.58 12.88
CA GLY A 310 -19.82 6.49 12.21
C GLY A 310 -19.30 6.22 10.80
N LYS A 311 -20.19 6.23 9.80
CA LYS A 311 -19.86 6.04 8.37
C LYS A 311 -19.83 7.35 7.58
N LYS A 312 -19.61 8.50 8.24
CA LYS A 312 -19.50 9.81 7.58
C LYS A 312 -18.15 9.96 6.85
N TYR A 313 -17.97 9.27 5.73
CA TYR A 313 -16.69 9.19 4.99
C TYR A 313 -16.13 10.55 4.56
N LYS A 314 -16.99 11.54 4.27
CA LYS A 314 -16.55 12.92 4.00
C LYS A 314 -15.75 13.50 5.18
N THR A 315 -16.16 13.24 6.41
CA THR A 315 -15.48 13.73 7.62
C THR A 315 -14.07 13.15 7.73
N TYR A 316 -13.91 11.84 7.52
CA TYR A 316 -12.59 11.19 7.52
C TYR A 316 -11.68 11.70 6.40
N TYR A 317 -12.23 11.93 5.21
CA TYR A 317 -11.47 12.57 4.13
C TYR A 317 -11.00 13.98 4.52
N LEU A 318 -11.87 14.80 5.12
CA LEU A 318 -11.50 16.15 5.56
C LEU A 318 -10.44 16.12 6.66
N LEU A 319 -10.51 15.15 7.58
CA LEU A 319 -9.49 14.93 8.60
C LEU A 319 -8.15 14.57 7.95
N ALA A 320 -8.13 13.59 7.03
CA ALA A 320 -6.92 13.21 6.31
C ALA A 320 -6.33 14.37 5.50
N LYS A 321 -7.19 15.20 4.87
CA LYS A 321 -6.76 16.41 4.17
C LYS A 321 -6.09 17.42 5.14
N ARG A 322 -6.69 17.67 6.31
CA ARG A 322 -6.08 18.55 7.32
C ARG A 322 -4.70 18.07 7.76
N MET A 323 -4.51 16.75 7.89
CA MET A 323 -3.20 16.17 8.21
C MET A 323 -2.17 16.40 7.09
N LEU A 324 -2.58 16.24 5.83
CA LEU A 324 -1.73 16.58 4.68
C LEU A 324 -1.37 18.07 4.65
N ASP A 325 -2.29 18.94 5.05
CA ASP A 325 -2.07 20.39 5.15
C ASP A 325 -1.20 20.80 6.37
N GLY A 326 -0.64 19.84 7.11
CA GLY A 326 0.21 20.08 8.28
C GLY A 326 -0.55 20.54 9.54
N LYS A 327 -1.88 20.55 9.51
CA LYS A 327 -2.73 21.05 10.60
C LYS A 327 -2.97 19.97 11.65
N MET A 328 -1.97 19.72 12.47
CA MET A 328 -2.03 18.80 13.62
C MET A 328 -2.78 19.44 14.79
N SER A 329 -3.56 18.65 15.52
CA SER A 329 -4.20 19.09 16.76
C SER A 329 -4.48 17.90 17.67
N GLY A 330 -4.32 18.06 18.97
CA GLY A 330 -4.65 17.03 19.95
C GLY A 330 -3.49 16.06 20.24
N ASP A 331 -3.85 14.82 20.55
CA ASP A 331 -2.99 13.80 21.15
C ASP A 331 -1.86 13.31 20.21
N LYS A 332 -0.63 13.18 20.73
CA LYS A 332 0.56 12.80 19.96
C LYS A 332 0.44 11.41 19.34
N VAL A 333 -0.15 10.45 20.05
CA VAL A 333 -0.33 9.06 19.58
C VAL A 333 -1.29 9.05 18.39
N LEU A 334 -2.38 9.82 18.48
CA LEU A 334 -3.34 9.96 17.38
C LEU A 334 -2.71 10.57 16.15
N ASN A 335 -1.96 11.66 16.32
CA ASN A 335 -1.27 12.31 15.22
C ASN A 335 -0.30 11.33 14.56
N LYS A 336 0.53 10.62 15.33
CA LYS A 336 1.47 9.61 14.80
C LYS A 336 0.76 8.51 14.01
N MET A 337 -0.34 7.99 14.53
CA MET A 337 -1.20 7.03 13.83
C MET A 337 -1.74 7.61 12.51
N PHE A 338 -2.27 8.83 12.52
CA PHE A 338 -2.78 9.48 11.31
C PHE A 338 -1.67 9.77 10.28
N PHE A 339 -0.48 10.17 10.72
CA PHE A 339 0.68 10.35 9.86
C PHE A 339 1.09 9.06 9.16
N SER A 340 1.09 7.93 9.88
CA SER A 340 1.31 6.61 9.28
C SER A 340 0.33 6.34 8.15
N ILE A 341 -0.96 6.63 8.35
CA ILE A 341 -2.01 6.40 7.33
C ILE A 341 -1.84 7.31 6.11
N ILE A 342 -1.52 8.60 6.28
CA ILE A 342 -1.40 9.50 5.12
C ILE A 342 -0.10 9.28 4.32
N LYS A 343 0.92 8.67 4.94
CA LYS A 343 2.16 8.28 4.27
C LYS A 343 2.10 6.91 3.60
N ASP A 344 1.08 6.11 3.92
CA ASP A 344 0.84 4.83 3.29
C ASP A 344 0.73 4.96 1.74
N PRO A 345 1.46 4.13 0.97
CA PRO A 345 1.43 4.18 -0.50
C PRO A 345 0.03 4.08 -1.10
N ALA A 346 -0.83 3.24 -0.53
CA ALA A 346 -2.18 3.03 -1.01
C ALA A 346 -3.06 4.26 -0.80
N PHE A 347 -2.86 5.00 0.30
CA PHE A 347 -3.49 6.29 0.54
C PHE A 347 -3.03 7.34 -0.49
N LEU A 348 -1.73 7.46 -0.68
CA LEU A 348 -1.14 8.42 -1.62
C LEU A 348 -1.61 8.21 -3.06
N GLU A 349 -1.71 6.96 -3.50
CA GLU A 349 -2.27 6.60 -4.82
C GLU A 349 -3.71 7.11 -4.98
N MET A 350 -4.57 6.88 -3.99
CA MET A 350 -5.97 7.34 -4.08
C MET A 350 -6.07 8.85 -4.09
N TYR A 351 -5.26 9.52 -3.27
CA TYR A 351 -5.25 10.97 -3.19
C TYR A 351 -4.76 11.59 -4.51
N ASP A 352 -3.73 11.00 -5.13
CA ASP A 352 -3.25 11.39 -6.47
C ASP A 352 -4.33 11.23 -7.55
N SER A 353 -5.03 10.08 -7.56
CA SER A 353 -6.13 9.84 -8.49
C SER A 353 -7.25 10.88 -8.32
N PHE A 354 -7.57 11.25 -7.07
CA PHE A 354 -8.53 12.31 -6.78
C PHE A 354 -8.06 13.69 -7.27
N TYR A 355 -6.78 14.02 -7.07
CA TYR A 355 -6.17 15.26 -7.56
C TYR A 355 -6.21 15.36 -9.10
N LYS A 356 -5.86 14.28 -9.80
CA LYS A 356 -5.96 14.19 -11.27
C LYS A 356 -7.39 14.42 -11.78
N GLY A 357 -8.39 13.86 -11.10
CA GLY A 357 -9.79 14.16 -11.40
C GLY A 357 -10.16 15.63 -11.14
N GLY A 358 -9.56 16.26 -10.13
CA GLY A 358 -9.70 17.70 -9.87
C GLY A 358 -9.16 18.58 -11.01
N ILE A 359 -8.04 18.20 -11.63
CA ILE A 359 -7.50 18.89 -12.82
C ILE A 359 -8.49 18.77 -13.98
N GLU A 360 -9.02 17.57 -14.24
CA GLU A 360 -10.00 17.35 -15.29
C GLU A 360 -11.28 18.17 -15.05
N LEU A 361 -11.75 18.29 -13.80
CA LEU A 361 -12.88 19.14 -13.43
C LEU A 361 -12.66 20.60 -13.81
N ASN A 362 -11.45 21.13 -13.61
CA ASN A 362 -11.12 22.50 -14.00
C ASN A 362 -11.12 22.68 -15.52
N ARG A 363 -10.65 21.68 -16.29
CA ARG A 363 -10.75 21.67 -17.77
C ARG A 363 -12.20 21.62 -18.27
N ILE A 364 -13.13 21.01 -17.53
CA ILE A 364 -14.55 20.99 -17.91
C ILE A 364 -15.21 22.34 -17.63
N LYS A 365 -14.79 23.04 -16.57
CA LYS A 365 -15.30 24.38 -16.25
C LYS A 365 -15.06 25.39 -17.37
N SER A 366 -13.97 25.25 -18.13
CA SER A 366 -13.63 26.13 -19.27
C SER A 366 -14.39 25.81 -20.56
N ILE A 367 -15.15 24.71 -20.63
CA ILE A 367 -16.03 24.40 -21.77
C ILE A 367 -17.19 25.42 -21.79
N SER A 368 -17.67 25.78 -22.99
CA SER A 368 -18.84 26.65 -23.15
C SER A 368 -20.09 26.08 -22.45
N LYS A 369 -21.00 26.96 -22.00
CA LYS A 369 -22.22 26.52 -21.31
C LYS A 369 -23.09 25.73 -22.29
N SER A 370 -23.34 24.46 -22.01
CA SER A 370 -24.24 23.60 -22.79
C SER A 370 -24.84 22.49 -21.93
N LYS A 371 -25.89 21.81 -22.43
CA LYS A 371 -26.44 20.60 -21.77
C LYS A 371 -25.36 19.52 -21.61
N PHE A 372 -24.47 19.41 -22.57
CA PHE A 372 -23.35 18.48 -22.53
C PHE A 372 -22.32 18.84 -21.45
N LYS A 373 -21.99 20.14 -21.26
CA LYS A 373 -21.18 20.57 -20.12
C LYS A 373 -21.80 20.15 -18.79
N SER A 374 -23.10 20.39 -18.61
CA SER A 374 -23.81 19.99 -17.38
C SER A 374 -23.75 18.48 -17.15
N PHE A 375 -23.89 17.70 -18.23
CA PHE A 375 -23.73 16.24 -18.20
C PHE A 375 -22.31 15.82 -17.76
N LEU A 376 -21.26 16.38 -18.37
CA LEU A 376 -19.87 16.10 -17.96
C LEU A 376 -19.61 16.50 -16.51
N MET A 377 -20.10 17.67 -16.09
CA MET A 377 -20.01 18.14 -14.71
C MET A 377 -20.68 17.17 -13.73
N SER A 378 -21.81 16.57 -14.09
CA SER A 378 -22.46 15.54 -13.27
C SER A 378 -21.59 14.29 -13.16
N ASN A 379 -21.09 13.78 -14.28
CA ASN A 379 -20.30 12.55 -14.33
C ASN A 379 -18.99 12.65 -13.54
N ILE A 380 -18.27 13.76 -13.69
CA ILE A 380 -17.03 13.94 -12.95
C ILE A 380 -17.28 14.16 -11.46
N ARG A 381 -18.36 14.86 -11.08
CA ARG A 381 -18.74 15.03 -9.67
C ARG A 381 -19.05 13.68 -9.03
N GLU A 382 -19.79 12.82 -9.70
CA GLU A 382 -20.08 11.46 -9.20
C GLU A 382 -18.77 10.68 -8.97
N SER A 383 -17.87 10.70 -9.95
CA SER A 383 -16.57 10.02 -9.87
C SER A 383 -15.70 10.54 -8.72
N LEU A 384 -15.65 11.85 -8.54
CA LEU A 384 -14.89 12.50 -7.46
C LEU A 384 -15.53 12.27 -6.08
N ILE A 385 -16.86 12.27 -5.98
CA ILE A 385 -17.56 11.96 -4.73
C ILE A 385 -17.25 10.52 -4.30
N LEU A 386 -17.28 9.57 -5.23
CA LEU A 386 -16.92 8.19 -4.95
C LEU A 386 -15.46 8.07 -4.47
N GLN A 387 -14.50 8.69 -5.17
CA GLN A 387 -13.09 8.71 -4.75
C GLN A 387 -12.90 9.30 -3.35
N ARG A 388 -13.51 10.46 -3.09
CA ARG A 388 -13.46 11.10 -1.77
C ARG A 388 -13.96 10.16 -0.69
N ASN A 389 -15.08 9.48 -0.93
CA ASN A 389 -15.65 8.53 0.01
C ASN A 389 -14.78 7.27 0.16
N LEU A 390 -14.12 6.79 -0.90
CA LEU A 390 -13.16 5.68 -0.83
C LEU A 390 -11.92 6.05 0.00
N ILE A 391 -11.38 7.27 -0.15
CA ILE A 391 -10.28 7.78 0.68
C ILE A 391 -10.72 7.85 2.14
N GLY A 392 -11.89 8.42 2.41
CA GLY A 392 -12.44 8.50 3.77
C GLY A 392 -12.71 7.14 4.39
N ALA A 393 -13.21 6.17 3.61
CA ALA A 393 -13.44 4.81 4.05
C ALA A 393 -12.13 4.07 4.35
N TYR A 394 -11.10 4.27 3.53
CA TYR A 394 -9.76 3.74 3.78
C TYR A 394 -9.19 4.31 5.06
N PHE A 395 -9.18 5.63 5.22
CA PHE A 395 -8.67 6.31 6.41
C PHE A 395 -9.37 5.80 7.68
N ARG A 396 -10.71 5.74 7.67
CA ARG A 396 -11.49 5.14 8.76
C ARG A 396 -11.09 3.70 9.04
N LYS A 397 -10.97 2.87 8.00
CA LYS A 397 -10.63 1.45 8.15
C LYS A 397 -9.21 1.27 8.71
N SER A 398 -8.27 2.12 8.33
CA SER A 398 -6.90 2.08 8.87
C SER A 398 -6.88 2.49 10.35
N ILE A 399 -7.67 3.49 10.76
CA ILE A 399 -7.83 3.84 12.18
C ILE A 399 -8.43 2.66 12.96
N ASP A 400 -9.49 2.06 12.44
CA ASP A 400 -10.14 0.87 13.03
C ASP A 400 -9.16 -0.31 13.17
N PHE A 401 -8.33 -0.56 12.15
CA PHE A 401 -7.26 -1.55 12.21
C PHE A 401 -6.26 -1.24 13.34
N TYR A 402 -5.78 -0.01 13.45
CA TYR A 402 -4.85 0.36 14.52
C TYR A 402 -5.48 0.31 15.91
N LEU A 403 -6.77 0.65 16.04
CA LEU A 403 -7.51 0.48 17.30
C LEU A 403 -7.51 -1.00 17.74
N ASN A 404 -7.85 -1.90 16.82
CA ASN A 404 -7.85 -3.33 17.08
C ASN A 404 -6.44 -3.86 17.39
N LEU A 405 -5.42 -3.35 16.70
CA LEU A 405 -4.02 -3.70 16.96
C LEU A 405 -3.57 -3.28 18.37
N ILE A 406 -3.84 -2.04 18.77
CA ILE A 406 -3.53 -1.57 20.13
C ILE A 406 -4.28 -2.40 21.16
N SER A 407 -5.58 -2.66 20.94
CA SER A 407 -6.39 -3.47 21.87
C SER A 407 -5.83 -4.89 22.03
N LYS A 408 -5.39 -5.52 20.94
CA LYS A 408 -4.73 -6.82 20.97
C LYS A 408 -3.42 -6.74 21.74
N ASN A 409 -2.57 -5.75 21.41
CA ASN A 409 -1.26 -5.59 22.04
C ASN A 409 -1.37 -5.27 23.54
N LEU A 410 -2.42 -4.58 24.00
CA LEU A 410 -2.73 -4.42 25.42
C LEU A 410 -3.01 -5.78 26.08
N SER A 411 -3.75 -6.66 25.40
CA SER A 411 -3.95 -8.03 25.88
C SER A 411 -2.64 -8.83 25.92
N ASP A 412 -1.81 -8.73 24.87
CA ASP A 412 -0.51 -9.40 24.81
C ASP A 412 0.40 -8.93 25.96
N MET A 413 0.40 -7.62 26.25
CA MET A 413 1.10 -7.04 27.40
C MET A 413 0.55 -7.52 28.75
N SER A 414 -0.76 -7.72 28.89
CA SER A 414 -1.35 -8.34 30.10
C SER A 414 -0.78 -9.73 30.33
N TYR A 415 -0.68 -10.55 29.28
CA TYR A 415 -0.12 -11.90 29.38
C TYR A 415 1.36 -11.87 29.77
N ILE A 416 2.16 -11.00 29.14
CA ILE A 416 3.57 -10.80 29.52
C ILE A 416 3.68 -10.37 30.98
N LYS A 417 2.84 -9.44 31.44
CA LYS A 417 2.82 -8.98 32.84
C LYS A 417 2.55 -10.14 33.81
N LEU A 418 1.56 -10.97 33.52
CA LEU A 418 1.22 -12.13 34.34
C LEU A 418 2.36 -13.14 34.38
N GLU A 419 3.02 -13.40 33.25
CA GLU A 419 4.16 -14.30 33.19
C GLU A 419 5.34 -13.74 34.00
N VAL A 420 5.67 -12.45 33.87
CA VAL A 420 6.70 -11.78 34.69
C VAL A 420 6.40 -11.95 36.19
N LEU A 421 5.16 -11.68 36.61
CA LEU A 421 4.76 -11.81 38.03
C LEU A 421 4.86 -13.25 38.52
N SER A 422 4.47 -14.22 37.69
CA SER A 422 4.59 -15.66 37.99
C SER A 422 6.06 -16.07 38.17
N ARG A 423 6.96 -15.60 37.30
CA ARG A 423 8.41 -15.87 37.37
C ARG A 423 9.05 -15.22 38.60
N LEU A 424 8.77 -13.96 38.85
CA LEU A 424 9.25 -13.24 40.05
C LEU A 424 8.78 -13.92 41.34
N ARG A 425 7.51 -14.33 41.41
CA ARG A 425 7.00 -15.08 42.57
C ARG A 425 7.77 -16.37 42.78
N LYS A 426 8.08 -17.13 41.72
CA LYS A 426 8.87 -18.37 41.83
C LYS A 426 10.28 -18.08 42.32
N GLU A 427 10.94 -17.04 41.80
CA GLU A 427 12.29 -16.67 42.23
C GLU A 427 12.35 -16.29 43.71
N ILE A 428 11.39 -15.48 44.19
CA ILE A 428 11.28 -15.09 45.60
C ILE A 428 11.02 -16.31 46.49
N LEU A 429 10.20 -17.26 46.04
CA LEU A 429 9.88 -18.47 46.81
C LEU A 429 11.00 -19.52 46.78
N SER A 430 11.90 -19.47 45.79
CA SER A 430 12.99 -20.44 45.60
C SER A 430 14.26 -20.09 46.36
N ASP A 431 14.14 -19.34 47.46
CA ASP A 431 15.18 -18.71 48.26
C ASP A 431 16.51 -19.48 48.29
N ASP A 432 17.39 -19.12 47.35
CA ASP A 432 18.81 -19.44 47.32
C ASP A 432 19.46 -18.39 46.41
N ASP A 433 19.78 -17.24 47.01
CA ASP A 433 21.13 -16.68 47.05
C ASP A 433 21.09 -15.15 47.09
N GLN A 434 21.46 -14.61 48.26
CA GLN A 434 21.89 -13.24 48.46
C GLN A 434 23.15 -12.98 47.62
N SER A 435 22.98 -12.61 46.34
CA SER A 435 24.09 -12.04 45.56
C SER A 435 23.64 -10.80 44.78
N SER A 436 23.36 -9.73 45.53
CA SER A 436 23.48 -8.34 45.10
C SER A 436 24.95 -7.92 44.92
N LEU A 437 25.75 -8.74 44.23
CA LEU A 437 27.10 -8.41 43.83
C LEU A 437 27.05 -7.85 42.41
N GLU A 438 27.28 -6.54 42.28
CA GLU A 438 27.55 -5.77 41.06
C GLU A 438 27.51 -6.56 39.73
N ARG A 439 26.33 -7.03 39.32
CA ARG A 439 26.20 -7.75 38.05
C ARG A 439 26.27 -6.70 36.95
N LYS A 440 27.40 -6.65 36.24
CA LYS A 440 27.52 -5.85 35.01
C LYS A 440 26.39 -6.26 34.06
N ARG A 441 25.50 -5.31 33.74
CA ARG A 441 24.28 -5.49 32.93
C ARG A 441 24.54 -6.12 31.56
N GLY A 442 25.70 -5.84 30.98
CA GLY A 442 26.09 -6.30 29.66
C GLY A 442 27.59 -6.20 29.44
N ASP A 443 28.07 -6.91 28.43
CA ASP A 443 29.48 -7.03 28.06
C ASP A 443 29.58 -7.44 26.58
N ILE A 444 30.62 -6.93 25.89
CA ILE A 444 30.91 -7.20 24.48
C ILE A 444 30.96 -8.70 24.18
N LYS A 445 31.34 -9.55 25.14
CA LYS A 445 31.37 -11.01 24.99
C LYS A 445 30.02 -11.65 24.64
N TYR A 446 28.91 -10.96 24.88
CA TYR A 446 27.56 -11.45 24.52
C TYR A 446 27.19 -11.17 23.06
N LEU A 447 28.05 -10.49 22.31
CA LEU A 447 27.88 -10.21 20.89
C LEU A 447 28.45 -11.36 20.05
N ARG A 448 27.63 -11.94 19.17
CA ARG A 448 28.10 -12.87 18.14
C ARG A 448 28.46 -12.09 16.88
N ARG A 449 29.72 -12.16 16.47
CA ARG A 449 30.28 -11.37 15.35
C ARG A 449 30.51 -12.25 14.12
N ASN A 450 30.49 -11.62 12.95
CA ASN A 450 31.15 -12.15 11.75
C ASN A 450 32.32 -11.23 11.35
N GLU A 451 33.17 -11.68 10.42
CA GLU A 451 34.38 -10.96 9.99
C GLU A 451 34.12 -9.61 9.32
N LYS A 452 32.86 -9.31 8.94
CA LYS A 452 32.47 -8.09 8.23
C LYS A 452 31.74 -7.08 9.13
N GLN A 453 31.71 -7.30 10.44
CA GLN A 453 30.99 -6.48 11.40
C GLN A 453 31.94 -5.67 12.28
N TYR A 454 31.83 -4.35 12.15
CA TYR A 454 32.52 -3.37 12.98
C TYR A 454 31.58 -2.87 14.09
N PHE A 455 32.14 -2.51 15.25
CA PHE A 455 31.37 -2.06 16.41
C PHE A 455 31.76 -0.65 16.81
N TRP A 456 30.73 0.17 17.02
CA TRP A 456 30.83 1.47 17.67
C TRP A 456 29.85 1.54 18.83
N SER A 457 30.22 2.25 19.89
CA SER A 457 29.35 2.45 21.05
C SER A 457 28.26 3.46 20.69
N PHE A 458 27.00 3.09 20.91
CA PHE A 458 25.87 3.99 20.68
C PHE A 458 25.94 5.20 21.61
N ASN A 459 26.01 6.40 21.05
CA ASN A 459 26.18 7.67 21.74
C ASN A 459 24.89 8.52 21.78
N ARG A 460 23.71 7.89 21.63
CA ARG A 460 22.38 8.54 21.53
C ARG A 460 22.11 9.28 20.21
N GLU A 461 22.97 9.11 19.22
CA GLU A 461 22.76 9.62 17.86
C GLU A 461 22.42 8.46 16.93
N PHE A 462 21.44 8.66 16.05
CA PHE A 462 21.06 7.68 15.05
C PHE A 462 21.64 8.06 13.70
N TRP A 463 22.46 7.18 13.12
CA TRP A 463 23.09 7.37 11.82
C TRP A 463 22.31 6.59 10.75
N ALA A 464 22.08 7.22 9.59
CA ALA A 464 21.19 6.70 8.57
C ALA A 464 21.64 5.33 8.00
N ASP A 465 22.95 5.12 7.92
CA ASP A 465 23.60 3.89 7.48
C ASP A 465 23.58 2.78 8.55
N GLU A 466 23.47 3.13 9.83
CA GLU A 466 23.41 2.18 10.96
C GLU A 466 21.99 1.70 11.30
N LEU A 467 20.95 2.38 10.80
CA LEU A 467 19.55 2.03 11.09
C LEU A 467 19.29 0.55 10.73
N GLY A 468 18.76 -0.22 11.68
CA GLY A 468 18.48 -1.66 11.54
C GLY A 468 19.63 -2.60 11.94
N ASP A 469 20.82 -2.06 12.14
CA ASP A 469 22.05 -2.80 12.42
C ASP A 469 22.54 -2.70 13.87
N TYR A 470 21.88 -1.89 14.70
CA TYR A 470 22.16 -1.84 16.14
C TYR A 470 22.00 -3.23 16.79
N VAL A 471 22.81 -3.50 17.81
CA VAL A 471 22.80 -4.75 18.59
C VAL A 471 23.11 -4.42 20.05
N PHE A 472 22.30 -4.96 20.97
CA PHE A 472 22.55 -4.83 22.40
C PHE A 472 23.61 -5.82 22.87
N ALA A 473 24.30 -5.54 23.97
CA ALA A 473 25.27 -6.44 24.57
C ALA A 473 24.78 -6.95 25.95
N LEU A 474 23.47 -7.13 26.11
CA LEU A 474 22.88 -7.53 27.39
C LEU A 474 23.18 -9.00 27.69
N ARG A 475 23.41 -9.29 28.98
CA ARG A 475 23.50 -10.65 29.49
C ARG A 475 22.09 -11.23 29.63
N SER A 476 21.91 -12.50 29.26
CA SER A 476 20.71 -13.26 29.64
C SER A 476 20.84 -13.70 31.10
N GLU A 477 19.80 -13.44 31.90
CA GLU A 477 19.75 -13.76 33.34
C GLU A 477 19.07 -15.10 33.62
N CYS A 478 18.67 -15.84 32.58
CA CYS A 478 18.02 -17.13 32.74
C CYS A 478 18.97 -18.12 33.42
N LYS A 479 18.52 -18.69 34.56
CA LYS A 479 19.18 -19.83 35.18
C LYS A 479 19.12 -21.01 34.18
N LYS A 480 20.26 -21.68 33.97
CA LYS A 480 20.36 -22.84 33.06
C LYS A 480 19.84 -24.10 33.71
#